data_AF-A0A524LST6-F1
#
_entry.id   AF-A0A524LST6-F1
#
_cell.length_a   1.000
_cell.length_b   1.000
_cell.length_c   1.000
_cell.angle_alpha   90.00
_cell.angle_beta   90.00
_cell.angle_gamma   90.00
#
_symmetry.space_group_name_H-M   'P 1'
#
loop_
_entity.id
_entity.type
_entity.pdbx_description
1 polymer ?
#
loop_
_entity_poly.entity_id
_entity_poly.type
_entity_poly.pdbx_seq_one_letter_code
_entity_poly.pdbx_strand_id
1 'polypeptide(L)'
;MKIFLDTANLESIRKFNDMGLLDGITTNPSLMSKEGGNPKDVMAEIAKIIKGDVSLEVLSTEYSGMMDEGRNLRNYGDNVVVKVPMT
;
A
#
# COMPACT_ATOMS: atom_id res chain seq x y z
N MET A 1 14.09 12.56 -9.14
CA MET A 1 13.11 11.59 -9.65
C MET A 1 12.88 10.57 -8.54
N LYS A 2 11.62 10.25 -8.20
CA LYS A 2 11.31 9.24 -7.18
C LYS A 2 11.14 7.87 -7.83
N ILE A 3 11.53 6.79 -7.15
CA ILE A 3 11.41 5.39 -7.60
C ILE A 3 10.50 4.63 -6.66
N PHE A 4 9.38 4.15 -7.18
CA PHE A 4 8.38 3.39 -6.43
C PHE A 4 8.35 1.96 -6.97
N LEU A 5 8.20 0.99 -6.07
CA LEU A 5 8.03 -0.41 -6.47
C LEU A 5 6.55 -0.80 -6.39
N ASP A 6 6.05 -1.42 -7.47
CA ASP A 6 4.65 -1.86 -7.56
C ASP A 6 4.53 -3.34 -7.17
N THR A 7 4.33 -3.58 -5.87
CA THR A 7 4.24 -4.95 -5.33
C THR A 7 3.62 -4.96 -3.94
N ALA A 8 3.09 -6.11 -3.53
CA ALA A 8 2.74 -6.40 -2.15
C ALA A 8 3.71 -7.42 -1.49
N ASN A 9 4.69 -7.93 -2.25
CA ASN A 9 5.61 -8.97 -1.79
C ASN A 9 6.64 -8.44 -0.79
N LEU A 10 6.50 -8.81 0.48
CA LEU A 10 7.33 -8.30 1.57
C LEU A 10 8.82 -8.61 1.40
N GLU A 11 9.19 -9.74 0.80
CA GLU A 11 10.59 -10.10 0.55
C GLU A 11 11.23 -9.12 -0.43
N SER A 12 10.57 -8.87 -1.56
CA SER A 12 11.04 -7.91 -2.57
C SER A 12 11.13 -6.50 -1.99
N ILE A 13 10.11 -6.08 -1.23
CA ILE A 13 10.06 -4.76 -0.59
C ILE A 13 11.27 -4.57 0.34
N ARG A 14 11.54 -5.53 1.23
CA ARG A 14 12.72 -5.48 2.13
C ARG A 14 14.02 -5.40 1.34
N LYS A 15 14.19 -6.31 0.37
CA LYS A 15 15.41 -6.37 -0.46
C LYS A 15 15.73 -5.03 -1.13
N PHE A 16 14.77 -4.43 -1.84
CA PHE A 16 15.03 -3.20 -2.59
C PHE A 16 15.08 -1.95 -1.69
N ASN A 17 14.37 -1.96 -0.56
CA ASN A 17 14.48 -0.91 0.45
C ASN A 17 15.87 -0.92 1.11
N ASP A 18 16.42 -2.09 1.43
CA ASP A 18 17.75 -2.24 2.03
C ASP A 18 18.88 -1.81 1.08
N MET A 19 18.63 -1.90 -0.24
CA MET A 19 19.53 -1.35 -1.26
C MET A 19 19.47 0.19 -1.36
N GLY A 20 18.53 0.84 -0.65
CA GLY A 20 18.35 2.29 -0.67
C GLY A 20 17.72 2.84 -1.96
N LEU A 21 17.01 2.00 -2.72
CA LEU A 21 16.46 2.36 -4.03
C LEU A 21 15.03 2.91 -4.00
N LEU A 22 14.28 2.65 -2.93
CA LEU A 22 12.85 2.90 -2.89
C LEU A 22 12.50 4.21 -2.18
N ASP A 23 11.75 5.06 -2.87
CA ASP A 23 11.10 6.25 -2.30
C ASP A 23 9.65 5.97 -1.86
N GLY A 24 9.09 4.81 -2.21
CA GLY A 24 7.72 4.44 -1.91
C GLY A 24 7.29 3.10 -2.51
N ILE A 25 6.07 2.69 -2.20
CA ILE A 25 5.42 1.48 -2.72
C ILE A 25 4.05 1.84 -3.29
N THR A 26 3.70 1.21 -4.41
CA THR A 26 2.30 1.15 -4.86
C THR A 26 1.75 -0.26 -4.74
N THR A 27 0.49 -0.35 -4.30
CA THR A 27 -0.24 -1.60 -4.22
C THR A 27 -1.60 -1.46 -4.91
N ASN A 28 -2.26 -2.59 -5.09
CA ASN A 28 -3.64 -2.69 -5.52
C ASN A 28 -4.23 -4.03 -5.01
N PRO A 29 -5.55 -4.23 -5.09
CA PRO A 29 -6.19 -5.43 -4.56
C PRO A 29 -5.67 -6.73 -5.21
N SER A 30 -5.36 -6.70 -6.51
CA SER A 30 -4.83 -7.86 -7.22
C SER A 30 -3.43 -8.25 -6.75
N LEU A 31 -2.55 -7.29 -6.44
CA LEU A 31 -1.24 -7.58 -5.86
C LEU A 31 -1.39 -8.18 -4.46
N MET A 32 -2.25 -7.60 -3.62
CA MET A 32 -2.51 -8.12 -2.27
C MET A 32 -3.04 -9.56 -2.30
N SER A 33 -3.95 -9.88 -3.23
CA SER A 33 -4.50 -11.24 -3.35
C SER A 33 -3.47 -12.32 -3.70
N LYS A 34 -2.34 -11.96 -4.31
CA LYS A 34 -1.30 -12.90 -4.74
C LYS A 34 -0.39 -13.34 -3.60
N GLU A 35 -0.22 -12.50 -2.57
CA GLU A 35 0.69 -12.80 -1.45
C GLU A 35 0.10 -13.78 -0.43
N GLY A 36 -1.20 -14.07 -0.53
CA GLY A 36 -1.91 -14.93 0.41
C GLY A 36 -1.97 -14.35 1.83
N GLY A 37 -2.68 -15.05 2.73
CA GLY A 37 -2.83 -14.60 4.12
C GLY A 37 -3.79 -13.42 4.29
N ASN A 38 -3.63 -12.68 5.38
CA ASN A 38 -4.49 -11.55 5.73
C ASN A 38 -3.94 -10.24 5.15
N PRO A 39 -4.63 -9.58 4.21
CA PRO A 39 -4.17 -8.35 3.58
C PRO A 39 -3.88 -7.22 4.58
N LYS A 40 -4.61 -7.20 5.71
CA LYS A 40 -4.41 -6.17 6.75
C LYS A 40 -3.02 -6.24 7.37
N ASP A 41 -2.50 -7.44 7.56
CA ASP A 41 -1.18 -7.65 8.16
C ASP A 41 -0.09 -7.27 7.16
N VAL A 42 -0.28 -7.60 5.89
CA VAL A 42 0.63 -7.20 4.80
C VAL A 42 0.68 -5.67 4.66
N MET A 43 -0.47 -4.99 4.64
CA MET A 43 -0.53 -3.52 4.59
C MET A 43 0.21 -2.87 5.76
N ALA A 44 -0.01 -3.37 6.98
CA ALA A 44 0.67 -2.86 8.18
C ALA A 44 2.18 -3.06 8.10
N GLU A 45 2.65 -4.21 7.62
CA GLU A 45 4.07 -4.47 7.48
C GLU A 45 4.73 -3.61 6.40
N ILE A 46 4.09 -3.40 5.25
CA ILE A 46 4.61 -2.50 4.20
C ILE A 46 4.76 -1.07 4.75
N ALA A 47 3.73 -0.56 5.43
CA ALA A 47 3.74 0.78 6.02
C ALA A 47 4.85 0.96 7.07
N LYS A 48 5.21 -0.09 7.82
CA LYS A 48 6.32 -0.09 8.77
C LYS A 48 7.70 -0.13 8.10
N ILE A 49 7.85 -0.91 7.03
CA ILE A 49 9.15 -1.10 6.34
C ILE A 49 9.56 0.18 5.60
N ILE A 50 8.60 0.81 4.92
CA ILE A 50 8.86 1.89 3.97
C ILE A 50 8.69 3.24 4.66
N LYS A 51 9.74 4.05 4.66
CA LYS A 51 9.69 5.41 5.23
C LYS A 51 8.95 6.41 4.32
N GLY A 52 8.93 6.14 3.02
CA GLY A 52 8.25 6.96 2.02
C GLY A 52 6.79 6.56 1.80
N ASP A 53 6.20 7.06 0.72
CA ASP A 53 4.75 6.95 0.47
C ASP A 53 4.34 5.48 0.18
N VAL A 54 3.25 5.02 0.81
CA VAL A 54 2.68 3.67 0.59
C VAL A 54 1.26 3.81 0.08
N SER A 55 1.05 3.51 -1.20
CA SER A 55 -0.27 3.62 -1.83
C SER A 55 -1.13 2.38 -1.58
N LEU A 56 -2.21 2.52 -0.83
CA LEU A 56 -3.21 1.48 -0.54
C LEU A 56 -4.55 1.85 -1.19
N GLU A 57 -5.21 0.90 -1.84
CA GLU A 57 -6.41 1.16 -2.66
C GLU A 57 -7.71 0.79 -1.93
N VAL A 58 -8.72 1.63 -2.08
CA VAL A 58 -10.10 1.32 -1.66
C VAL A 58 -10.70 0.22 -2.54
N LEU A 59 -11.70 -0.49 -2.01
CA LEU A 59 -12.43 -1.55 -2.72
C LEU A 59 -13.85 -1.11 -3.10
N SER A 60 -14.46 -0.24 -2.30
CA SER A 60 -15.81 0.24 -2.56
C SER A 60 -15.89 1.03 -3.87
N THR A 61 -17.03 0.90 -4.56
CA THR A 61 -17.39 1.68 -5.75
C THR A 61 -18.33 2.84 -5.43
N GLU A 62 -18.77 2.95 -4.18
CA GLU A 62 -19.70 4.00 -3.73
C GLU A 62 -18.93 5.07 -2.95
N TYR A 63 -19.27 6.35 -3.16
CA TYR A 63 -18.58 7.48 -2.53
C TYR A 63 -18.43 7.33 -1.00
N SER A 64 -19.51 7.02 -0.29
CA SER A 64 -19.48 6.88 1.17
C SER A 64 -18.57 5.73 1.61
N GLY A 65 -18.60 4.60 0.89
CA GLY A 65 -17.74 3.46 1.18
C GLY A 65 -16.27 3.77 0.94
N MET A 66 -15.93 4.46 -0.16
CA MET A 66 -14.56 4.91 -0.42
C MET A 66 -14.05 5.86 0.67
N MET A 67 -14.90 6.76 1.17
CA MET A 67 -14.54 7.69 2.24
C MET A 67 -14.26 6.96 3.56
N ASP A 68 -15.09 5.99 3.93
CA ASP A 68 -14.90 5.21 5.16
C ASP A 68 -13.67 4.29 5.07
N GLU A 69 -13.52 3.59 3.96
CA GLU A 69 -12.34 2.74 3.70
C GLU A 69 -11.05 3.56 3.68
N GLY A 70 -11.04 4.71 3.00
CA GLY A 70 -9.88 5.61 2.96
C GLY A 70 -9.45 6.10 4.34
N ARG A 71 -10.40 6.47 5.20
CA ARG A 71 -10.12 6.81 6.61
C ARG A 71 -9.54 5.64 7.38
N ASN A 72 -10.08 4.43 7.16
CA ASN A 72 -9.57 3.22 7.80
C ASN A 72 -8.14 2.88 7.34
N LEU A 73 -7.85 3.02 6.04
CA LEU A 73 -6.53 2.77 5.48
C LEU A 73 -5.47 3.73 6.04
N ARG A 74 -5.82 4.99 6.31
CA ARG A 74 -4.90 5.95 6.94
C ARG A 74 -4.43 5.53 8.34
N ASN A 75 -5.15 4.65 9.02
CA ASN A 75 -4.73 4.15 10.34
C ASN A 75 -3.51 3.21 10.29
N TYR A 76 -3.10 2.73 9.09
CA TYR A 76 -1.90 1.88 8.97
C TYR A 76 -0.58 2.67 9.07
N GLY A 77 -0.60 3.98 8.85
CA GLY A 77 0.58 4.82 9.01
C GLY A 77 0.44 6.21 8.36
N ASP A 78 1.21 7.17 8.89
CA ASP A 78 1.21 8.55 8.38
C ASP A 78 1.70 8.67 6.93
N ASN A 79 2.42 7.67 6.44
CA ASN A 79 2.93 7.53 5.08
C ASN A 79 1.93 6.89 4.08
N VAL A 80 0.73 6.49 4.53
CA VAL A 80 -0.26 5.86 3.65
C VAL A 80 -0.92 6.88 2.71
N VAL A 81 -0.83 6.66 1.41
CA VAL A 81 -1.57 7.42 0.39
C VAL A 81 -2.75 6.58 -0.06
N VAL A 82 -3.97 7.10 0.05
CA VAL A 82 -5.17 6.37 -0.38
C VAL A 82 -5.32 6.49 -1.89
N LYS A 83 -5.30 5.35 -2.58
CA LYS A 83 -5.54 5.24 -4.01
C LYS A 83 -7.03 5.05 -4.27
N VAL A 84 -7.53 5.85 -5.20
CA VAL A 84 -8.95 5.91 -5.57
C VAL A 84 -9.03 5.79 -7.09
N PRO A 85 -9.97 5.01 -7.65
CA PRO A 85 -10.16 4.93 -9.08
C PRO A 85 -10.69 6.26 -9.64
N MET A 86 -10.37 6.56 -10.90
CA MET A 86 -10.96 7.68 -11.62
C MET A 86 -12.29 7.24 -12.21
N THR A 87 -13.40 7.67 -11.61
CA THR A 87 -14.77 7.26 -11.94
C THR A 87 -15.74 8.42 -11.85
#